data_AF-A0A1H7Z1R9-F1
#
_entry.id   AF-A0A1H7Z1R9-F1
#
_cell.length_a   1.000
_cell.length_b   1.000
_cell.length_c   1.000
_cell.angle_alpha   90.00
_cell.angle_beta   90.00
_cell.angle_gamma   90.00
#
_symmetry.space_group_name_H-M   'P 1'
#
loop_
_entity.id
_entity.type
_entity.pdbx_description
1 polymer ?
#
loop_
_entity_poly.entity_id
_entity_poly.type
_entity_poly.pdbx_seq_one_letter_code
_entity_poly.pdbx_strand_id
1 'polypeptide(L)'
;MRIAFDESVDLEEPLWRYFKTERFLDLLNTGELYFASTRQFQDPFEGAVAVLAPGFPVDPRYAQLEFGEKAFEELRRLTKINCWHRASYESDAMWQLYAGAWKGVAIRTTPSRIAAAATPFRIKPEYGHEELWAGNVRYVDLLKERLRVSMLDRFWYKHMAFSWEREFRLAISLRSAEEFGVAVPVDGIKVAFDIAQLVERIFIGPSLTGADAKAVCQAAEASGLAERVHVSSMLGTPRYT
;
A
#
# COMPACT_ATOMS: atom_id res chain seq x y z
N MET A 1 5.03 -0.21 -15.40
CA MET A 1 5.38 -0.60 -14.02
C MET A 1 6.77 -1.22 -14.05
N ARG A 2 7.67 -0.83 -13.13
CA ARG A 2 9.02 -1.41 -12.98
C ARG A 2 9.10 -2.18 -11.67
N ILE A 3 9.81 -3.30 -11.66
CA ILE A 3 10.01 -4.08 -10.44
C ILE A 3 11.23 -3.56 -9.67
N ALA A 4 11.11 -3.35 -8.37
CA ALA A 4 12.21 -2.98 -7.50
C ALA A 4 13.18 -4.16 -7.31
N PHE A 5 14.48 -3.86 -7.22
CA PHE A 5 15.57 -4.84 -6.98
C PHE A 5 15.78 -5.96 -8.02
N ASP A 6 15.23 -5.82 -9.23
CA ASP A 6 15.29 -6.88 -10.27
C ASP A 6 14.85 -8.26 -9.74
N GLU A 7 13.97 -8.29 -8.74
CA GLU A 7 13.53 -9.53 -8.13
C GLU A 7 12.47 -10.24 -8.98
N SER A 8 12.43 -11.57 -8.90
CA SER A 8 11.34 -12.35 -9.48
C SER A 8 10.06 -12.12 -8.67
N VAL A 9 9.10 -11.41 -9.25
CA VAL A 9 7.74 -11.28 -8.71
C VAL A 9 6.86 -12.33 -9.38
N ASP A 10 6.13 -13.11 -8.58
CA ASP A 10 5.06 -13.96 -9.11
C ASP A 10 3.91 -13.06 -9.57
N LEU A 11 3.74 -12.96 -10.88
CA LEU A 11 2.78 -12.05 -11.49
C LEU A 11 1.32 -12.45 -11.28
N GLU A 12 1.08 -13.68 -10.82
CA GLU A 12 -0.26 -14.23 -10.56
C GLU A 12 -0.52 -14.46 -9.06
N GLU A 13 0.41 -14.10 -8.19
CA GLU A 13 0.20 -14.17 -6.74
C GLU A 13 -0.99 -13.27 -6.35
N PRO A 14 -1.98 -13.78 -5.59
CA PRO A 14 -3.12 -12.97 -5.20
C PRO A 14 -2.72 -11.86 -4.22
N LEU A 15 -3.11 -10.64 -4.59
CA LEU A 15 -2.93 -9.43 -3.82
C LEU A 15 -4.27 -8.92 -3.30
N TRP A 16 -4.33 -8.56 -2.03
CA TRP A 16 -5.52 -8.08 -1.36
C TRP A 16 -5.35 -6.65 -0.91
N ARG A 17 -6.41 -5.86 -1.03
CA ARG A 17 -6.49 -4.55 -0.40
C ARG A 17 -7.82 -4.38 0.28
N TYR A 18 -7.75 -3.97 1.54
CA TYR A 18 -8.88 -3.81 2.44
C TYR A 18 -9.19 -2.31 2.59
N PHE A 19 -10.47 -1.97 2.53
CA PHE A 19 -10.95 -0.60 2.52
C PHE A 19 -12.06 -0.44 3.54
N LYS A 20 -12.08 0.72 4.19
CA LYS A 20 -13.34 1.26 4.71
C LYS A 20 -14.29 1.57 3.55
N THR A 21 -15.59 1.43 3.78
CA THR A 21 -16.63 1.56 2.75
C THR A 21 -16.50 2.86 1.95
N GLU A 22 -16.32 4.00 2.62
CA GLU A 22 -16.20 5.31 1.97
C GLU A 22 -15.01 5.40 1.01
N ARG A 23 -13.91 4.71 1.32
CA ARG A 23 -12.71 4.69 0.48
C ARG A 23 -12.87 3.76 -0.73
N PHE A 24 -13.62 2.67 -0.57
CA PHE A 24 -13.97 1.81 -1.69
C PHE A 24 -14.92 2.52 -2.67
N LEU A 25 -15.91 3.24 -2.15
CA LEU A 25 -16.81 4.03 -2.99
C LEU A 25 -16.07 5.16 -3.73
N ASP A 26 -15.13 5.86 -3.07
CA ASP A 26 -14.27 6.86 -3.71
C ASP A 26 -13.42 6.24 -4.84
N LEU A 27 -12.87 5.03 -4.63
CA LEU A 27 -12.13 4.30 -5.66
C LEU A 27 -12.98 4.01 -6.90
N LEU A 28 -14.19 3.48 -6.72
CA LEU A 28 -15.07 3.17 -7.85
C LEU A 28 -15.55 4.44 -8.58
N ASN A 29 -15.80 5.52 -7.84
CA ASN A 29 -16.28 6.78 -8.41
C ASN A 29 -15.18 7.53 -9.18
N THR A 30 -13.94 7.52 -8.68
CA THR A 30 -12.84 8.30 -9.27
C THR A 30 -11.96 7.49 -10.20
N GLY A 31 -11.89 6.17 -10.02
CA GLY A 31 -10.90 5.33 -10.68
C GLY A 31 -9.49 5.52 -10.13
N GLU A 32 -9.34 6.09 -8.93
CA GLU A 32 -8.04 6.48 -8.39
C GLU A 32 -7.71 5.76 -7.08
N LEU A 33 -6.49 5.23 -6.99
CA LEU A 33 -5.91 4.74 -5.76
C LEU A 33 -5.12 5.85 -5.06
N TYR A 34 -5.28 5.95 -3.74
CA TYR A 34 -4.46 6.84 -2.93
C TYR A 34 -3.09 6.21 -2.63
N PHE A 35 -2.03 6.93 -2.98
CA PHE A 35 -0.64 6.62 -2.66
C PHE A 35 -0.21 7.55 -1.53
N ALA A 36 -0.13 7.02 -0.31
CA ALA A 36 0.19 7.79 0.88
C ALA A 36 1.66 8.21 0.88
N SER A 37 1.95 9.42 1.36
CA SER A 37 3.31 9.79 1.74
C SER A 37 3.78 8.85 2.85
N THR A 38 5.05 8.44 2.87
CA THR A 38 5.53 7.55 3.95
C THR A 38 5.62 8.24 5.30
N ARG A 39 5.43 9.57 5.34
CA ARG A 39 5.15 10.32 6.58
C ARG A 39 3.81 9.95 7.22
N GLN A 40 2.85 9.46 6.45
CA GLN A 40 1.51 9.08 6.94
C GLN A 40 1.47 7.66 7.50
N PHE A 41 2.59 6.92 7.44
CA PHE A 41 2.66 5.55 7.93
C PHE A 41 2.71 5.55 9.45
N GLN A 42 2.00 4.60 10.06
CA GLN A 42 1.97 4.43 11.51
C GLN A 42 3.17 3.62 12.04
N ASP A 43 3.90 2.91 11.17
CA ASP A 43 5.11 2.18 11.55
C ASP A 43 6.22 3.18 11.94
N PRO A 44 6.66 3.21 13.21
CA PRO A 44 7.73 4.11 13.65
C PRO A 44 9.10 3.72 13.10
N PHE A 45 9.27 2.50 12.58
CA PHE A 45 10.51 2.00 11.99
C PHE A 45 10.53 2.07 10.46
N GLU A 46 9.53 2.69 9.84
CA GLU A 46 9.45 2.79 8.38
C GLU A 46 10.67 3.52 7.82
N GLY A 47 11.45 2.82 6.99
CA GLY A 47 12.69 3.34 6.42
C GLY A 47 13.91 3.33 7.35
N ALA A 48 13.80 2.73 8.54
CA ALA A 48 14.93 2.57 9.45
C ALA A 48 15.97 1.59 8.89
N VAL A 49 17.25 1.90 9.10
CA VAL A 49 18.37 1.00 8.75
C VAL A 49 18.78 0.10 9.91
N ALA A 50 18.40 0.43 11.14
CA ALA A 50 18.60 -0.33 12.36
C ALA A 50 17.62 0.20 13.42
N VAL A 51 17.30 -0.63 14.40
CA VAL A 51 16.49 -0.25 15.57
C VAL A 51 17.34 -0.42 16.81
N LEU A 52 17.38 0.60 17.66
CA LEU A 52 18.03 0.51 18.97
C LEU A 52 17.09 -0.14 19.97
N ALA A 53 17.61 -1.07 20.77
CA ALA A 53 16.83 -1.69 21.83
C ALA A 53 16.44 -0.65 22.90
N PRO A 54 15.24 -0.78 23.52
CA PRO A 54 14.86 0.08 24.63
C PRO A 54 15.92 0.08 25.74
N GLY A 55 16.32 1.27 26.20
CA GLY A 55 17.33 1.42 27.25
C GLY A 55 18.79 1.32 26.77
N PHE A 56 19.04 1.18 25.47
CA PHE A 56 20.41 1.24 24.94
C PHE A 56 20.97 2.66 25.11
N PRO A 57 22.18 2.83 25.69
CA PRO A 57 22.75 4.15 25.91
C PRO A 57 23.05 4.83 24.57
N VAL A 58 22.40 5.97 24.33
CA VAL A 58 22.73 6.85 23.21
C VAL A 58 23.78 7.83 23.69
N ASP A 59 24.98 7.74 23.12
CA ASP A 59 26.02 8.74 23.38
C ASP A 59 25.55 10.10 22.83
N PRO A 60 25.45 11.16 23.67
CA PRO A 60 24.94 12.47 23.28
C PRO A 60 25.65 13.09 22.08
N ARG A 61 26.90 12.69 21.80
CA ARG A 61 27.67 13.14 20.63
C ARG A 61 27.08 12.67 19.29
N TYR A 62 26.27 11.60 19.30
CA TYR A 62 25.57 11.05 18.14
C TYR A 62 24.05 11.30 18.20
N ALA A 63 23.58 12.13 19.13
CA ALA A 63 22.15 12.42 19.31
C ALA A 63 21.63 13.58 18.42
N GLN A 64 22.50 14.27 17.69
CA GLN A 64 22.09 15.28 16.72
C GLN A 64 21.65 14.60 15.43
N LEU A 65 20.45 14.95 14.92
CA LEU A 65 19.96 14.47 13.63
C LEU A 65 21.02 14.71 12.55
N GLU A 66 21.65 13.63 12.10
CA GLU A 66 22.67 13.69 11.06
C GLU A 66 22.04 14.26 9.77
N PHE A 67 22.83 14.92 8.92
CA PHE A 67 22.39 15.41 7.61
C PHE A 67 21.63 14.33 6.80
N GLY A 68 22.02 13.05 6.97
CA GLY A 68 21.35 11.91 6.38
C GLY A 68 19.91 11.68 6.87
N GLU A 69 19.58 12.02 8.12
CA GLU A 69 18.22 11.88 8.65
C GLU A 69 17.29 12.97 8.10
N LYS A 70 17.77 14.21 7.95
CA LYS A 70 17.01 15.27 7.29
C LYS A 70 16.74 14.95 5.82
N ALA A 71 17.77 14.48 5.11
CA ALA A 71 17.62 14.06 3.71
C ALA A 71 16.61 12.90 3.59
N PHE A 72 16.67 11.93 4.51
CA PHE A 72 15.73 10.82 4.52
C PHE A 72 14.30 11.27 4.83
N GLU A 73 14.11 12.21 5.75
CA GLU A 73 12.80 12.76 6.09
C GLU A 73 12.16 13.49 4.89
N GLU A 74 12.95 14.14 4.03
CA GLU A 74 12.44 14.70 2.77
C GLU A 74 12.11 13.59 1.75
N LEU A 75 12.91 12.53 1.67
CA LEU A 75 12.54 11.37 0.84
C LEU A 75 11.24 10.71 1.32
N ARG A 76 10.94 10.73 2.63
CA ARG A 76 9.67 10.23 3.15
C ARG A 76 8.49 11.05 2.66
N ARG A 77 8.65 12.37 2.56
CA ARG A 77 7.66 13.25 1.93
C ARG A 77 7.49 12.93 0.46
N LEU A 78 8.58 12.74 -0.27
CA LEU A 78 8.58 12.66 -1.74
C LEU A 78 8.17 11.29 -2.28
N THR A 79 8.27 10.25 -1.47
CA THR A 79 7.93 8.88 -1.87
C THR A 79 6.47 8.58 -1.51
N LYS A 80 5.67 8.25 -2.52
CA LYS A 80 4.24 7.97 -2.38
C LYS A 80 4.02 6.49 -2.57
N ILE A 81 3.43 5.82 -1.59
CA ILE A 81 3.33 4.36 -1.53
C ILE A 81 1.87 3.91 -1.41
N ASN A 82 1.56 2.83 -2.12
CA ASN A 82 0.29 2.12 -2.07
C ASN A 82 0.57 0.63 -1.80
N CYS A 83 0.16 0.12 -0.64
CA CYS A 83 0.43 -1.25 -0.23
C CYS A 83 -0.72 -2.22 -0.55
N TRP A 84 -0.37 -3.46 -0.83
CA TRP A 84 -1.24 -4.61 -1.01
C TRP A 84 -0.75 -5.77 -0.13
N HIS A 85 -1.66 -6.59 0.37
CA HIS A 85 -1.35 -7.76 1.20
C HIS A 85 -1.25 -9.01 0.33
N ARG A 86 -0.11 -9.68 0.36
CA ARG A 86 0.08 -10.95 -0.36
C ARG A 86 -0.50 -12.11 0.44
N ALA A 87 -1.53 -12.74 -0.09
CA ALA A 87 -2.12 -13.92 0.54
C ALA A 87 -3.00 -14.69 -0.44
N SER A 88 -3.04 -16.02 -0.32
CA SER A 88 -3.96 -16.86 -1.10
C SER A 88 -5.42 -16.77 -0.61
N TYR A 89 -5.63 -16.29 0.63
CA TYR A 89 -6.93 -16.19 1.29
C TYR A 89 -7.06 -14.89 2.08
N GLU A 90 -8.27 -14.61 2.55
CA GLU A 90 -8.58 -13.45 3.39
C GLU A 90 -7.79 -13.47 4.71
N SER A 91 -7.47 -12.28 5.23
CA SER A 91 -6.80 -12.10 6.53
C SER A 91 -7.72 -11.40 7.53
N ASP A 92 -7.99 -12.08 8.64
CA ASP A 92 -8.76 -11.58 9.80
C ASP A 92 -8.17 -10.26 10.33
N ALA A 93 -6.84 -10.21 10.52
CA ALA A 93 -6.14 -9.03 10.98
C ALA A 93 -6.31 -7.84 10.01
N MET A 94 -6.29 -8.11 8.70
CA MET A 94 -6.46 -7.05 7.70
C MET A 94 -7.89 -6.53 7.65
N TRP A 95 -8.89 -7.41 7.81
CA TRP A 95 -10.29 -7.01 7.99
C TRP A 95 -10.48 -6.09 9.19
N GLN A 96 -9.82 -6.41 10.31
CA GLN A 96 -9.89 -5.62 11.52
C GLN A 96 -9.24 -4.24 11.38
N LEU A 97 -8.00 -4.21 10.90
CA LEU A 97 -7.17 -2.99 10.90
C LEU A 97 -7.55 -2.02 9.77
N TYR A 98 -7.89 -2.54 8.58
CA TYR A 98 -7.99 -1.73 7.37
C TYR A 98 -9.39 -1.68 6.74
N ALA A 99 -10.28 -2.63 7.08
CA ALA A 99 -11.66 -2.66 6.58
C ALA A 99 -12.70 -2.40 7.68
N GLY A 100 -12.42 -1.41 8.54
CA GLY A 100 -13.40 -0.86 9.48
C GLY A 100 -13.93 -1.87 10.48
N ALA A 101 -13.08 -2.76 11.00
CA ALA A 101 -13.49 -3.87 11.85
C ALA A 101 -14.61 -4.71 11.21
N TRP A 102 -14.32 -5.29 10.04
CA TRP A 102 -15.22 -6.14 9.25
C TRP A 102 -16.40 -5.44 8.56
N LYS A 103 -16.49 -4.12 8.67
CA LYS A 103 -17.55 -3.29 8.07
C LYS A 103 -17.05 -2.58 6.82
N GLY A 104 -16.16 -3.21 6.09
CA GLY A 104 -15.52 -2.65 4.92
C GLY A 104 -15.67 -3.53 3.69
N VAL A 105 -14.77 -3.33 2.75
CA VAL A 105 -14.71 -4.09 1.50
C VAL A 105 -13.27 -4.48 1.26
N ALA A 106 -13.04 -5.68 0.72
CA ALA A 106 -11.73 -6.07 0.22
C ALA A 106 -11.80 -6.25 -1.30
N ILE A 107 -10.74 -5.89 -2.01
CA ILE A 107 -10.57 -6.29 -3.40
C ILE A 107 -9.38 -7.21 -3.52
N ARG A 108 -9.47 -8.14 -4.46
CA ARG A 108 -8.37 -9.00 -4.86
C ARG A 108 -7.92 -8.67 -6.27
N THR A 109 -6.63 -8.77 -6.52
CA THR A 109 -5.98 -8.56 -7.82
C THR A 109 -4.70 -9.40 -7.90
N THR A 110 -3.89 -9.18 -8.94
CA THR A 110 -2.55 -9.76 -9.14
C THR A 110 -1.60 -8.67 -9.65
N PRO A 111 -0.26 -8.84 -9.53
CA PRO A 111 0.68 -7.90 -10.13
C PRO A 111 0.48 -7.71 -11.64
N SER A 112 0.13 -8.76 -12.40
CA SER A 112 -0.15 -8.66 -13.83
C SER A 112 -1.34 -7.74 -14.12
N ARG A 113 -2.42 -7.85 -13.35
CA ARG A 113 -3.61 -6.98 -13.45
C ARG A 113 -3.30 -5.54 -13.05
N ILE A 114 -2.52 -5.33 -11.99
CA ILE A 114 -2.07 -3.99 -11.61
C ILE A 114 -1.26 -3.35 -12.75
N ALA A 115 -0.34 -4.10 -13.35
CA ALA A 115 0.48 -3.62 -14.46
C ALA A 115 -0.37 -3.22 -15.67
N ALA A 116 -1.36 -4.04 -16.02
CA ALA A 116 -2.28 -3.78 -17.12
C ALA A 116 -3.23 -2.59 -16.85
N ALA A 117 -3.64 -2.42 -15.59
CA ALA A 117 -4.54 -1.34 -15.17
C ALA A 117 -3.86 0.01 -14.96
N ALA A 118 -2.54 0.03 -14.75
CA ALA A 118 -1.80 1.25 -14.41
C ALA A 118 -1.81 2.26 -15.56
N THR A 119 -2.26 3.48 -15.28
CA THR A 119 -2.13 4.60 -16.22
C THR A 119 -0.86 5.40 -15.94
N PRO A 120 -0.20 6.00 -16.94
CA PRO A 120 0.95 6.86 -16.71
C PRO A 120 0.59 8.04 -15.80
N PHE A 121 1.20 8.11 -14.62
CA PHE A 121 0.97 9.20 -13.68
C PHE A 121 1.80 10.43 -14.05
N ARG A 122 1.19 11.62 -13.97
CA ARG A 122 1.86 12.91 -14.12
C ARG A 122 1.43 13.82 -12.97
N ILE A 123 2.39 14.38 -12.24
CA ILE A 123 2.08 15.35 -11.19
C ILE A 123 1.54 16.66 -11.77
N LYS A 124 1.99 17.02 -12.98
CA LYS A 124 1.49 18.11 -13.81
C LYS A 124 1.48 17.70 -15.28
N PRO A 125 0.50 18.11 -16.09
CA PRO A 125 0.43 17.71 -17.51
C PRO A 125 1.68 18.04 -18.32
N GLU A 126 2.32 19.17 -18.00
CA GLU A 126 3.50 19.70 -18.70
C GLU A 126 4.80 18.99 -18.29
N TYR A 127 4.77 18.25 -17.18
CA TYR A 127 5.89 17.47 -16.69
C TYR A 127 5.82 16.03 -17.25
N GLY A 128 6.97 15.36 -17.31
CA GLY A 128 7.06 13.96 -17.72
C GLY A 128 6.20 13.03 -16.85
N HIS A 129 6.08 11.77 -17.27
CA HIS A 129 5.44 10.78 -16.42
C HIS A 129 6.42 10.33 -15.33
N GLU A 130 5.90 10.08 -14.14
CA GLU A 130 6.67 9.47 -13.06
C GLU A 130 6.65 7.96 -13.19
N GLU A 131 7.76 7.33 -12.82
CA GLU A 131 7.85 5.86 -12.87
C GLU A 131 7.06 5.23 -11.72
N LEU A 132 6.16 4.30 -12.07
CA LEU A 132 5.50 3.42 -11.11
C LEU A 132 6.39 2.20 -10.83
N TRP A 133 6.94 2.17 -9.63
CA TRP A 133 7.71 1.05 -9.08
C TRP A 133 6.79 0.09 -8.34
N ALA A 134 7.13 -1.20 -8.35
CA ALA A 134 6.40 -2.25 -7.66
C ALA A 134 7.34 -3.32 -7.10
N GLY A 135 6.97 -4.02 -6.03
CA GLY A 135 7.84 -5.05 -5.46
C GLY A 135 7.41 -5.53 -4.08
N ASN A 136 8.05 -6.60 -3.61
CA ASN A 136 7.81 -7.18 -2.30
C ASN A 136 8.57 -6.42 -1.22
N VAL A 137 7.94 -6.24 -0.06
CA VAL A 137 8.64 -5.76 1.13
C VAL A 137 9.44 -6.90 1.76
N ARG A 138 10.70 -6.60 2.10
CA ARG A 138 11.62 -7.48 2.80
C ARG A 138 11.60 -7.18 4.29
N TYR A 139 11.46 -8.22 5.10
CA TYR A 139 11.35 -8.10 6.54
C TYR A 139 12.67 -8.51 7.20
N VAL A 140 13.25 -7.61 7.99
CA VAL A 140 14.57 -7.81 8.62
C VAL A 140 14.47 -7.52 10.11
N ASP A 141 15.15 -8.34 10.92
CA ASP A 141 15.29 -8.08 12.35
C ASP A 141 16.30 -6.95 12.57
N LEU A 142 15.82 -5.71 12.40
CA LEU A 142 16.60 -4.47 12.57
C LEU A 142 17.18 -4.26 13.97
N LEU A 143 16.77 -5.04 14.98
CA LEU A 143 17.41 -5.05 16.29
C LEU A 143 18.74 -5.81 16.28
N LYS A 144 18.91 -6.74 15.33
CA LYS A 144 20.10 -7.59 15.17
C LYS A 144 20.96 -7.19 13.99
N GLU A 145 20.35 -6.62 12.95
CA GLU A 145 21.02 -6.35 11.68
C GLU A 145 20.88 -4.88 11.27
N ARG A 146 21.99 -4.31 10.77
CA ARG A 146 21.99 -2.99 10.14
C ARG A 146 21.95 -3.13 8.62
N LEU A 147 20.92 -2.55 8.00
CA LEU A 147 20.79 -2.49 6.54
C LEU A 147 21.92 -1.67 5.92
N ARG A 148 22.46 -2.18 4.81
CA ARG A 148 23.44 -1.50 3.95
C ARG A 148 22.86 -1.33 2.56
N VAL A 149 21.88 -0.45 2.45
CA VAL A 149 21.10 -0.19 1.21
C VAL A 149 21.02 1.30 0.93
N SER A 150 20.67 1.67 -0.31
CA SER A 150 20.47 3.09 -0.66
C SER A 150 19.28 3.68 0.10
N MET A 151 19.16 5.02 0.15
CA MET A 151 18.04 5.65 0.86
C MET A 151 16.67 5.27 0.29
N LEU A 152 16.55 5.16 -1.04
CA LEU A 152 15.30 4.78 -1.70
C LEU A 152 14.94 3.32 -1.44
N ASP A 153 15.94 2.44 -1.38
CA ASP A 153 15.73 1.02 -1.13
C ASP A 153 15.10 0.76 0.24
N ARG A 154 15.32 1.64 1.22
CA ARG A 154 14.77 1.50 2.57
C ARG A 154 13.24 1.42 2.59
N PHE A 155 12.56 2.00 1.59
CA PHE A 155 11.10 1.93 1.44
C PHE A 155 10.59 0.56 0.97
N TRP A 156 11.46 -0.43 0.85
CA TRP A 156 11.08 -1.80 0.59
C TRP A 156 11.56 -2.75 1.70
N TYR A 157 12.01 -2.19 2.82
CA TYR A 157 12.36 -2.94 4.01
C TYR A 157 11.46 -2.52 5.16
N LYS A 158 11.10 -3.49 6.00
CA LYS A 158 10.34 -3.24 7.23
C LYS A 158 10.91 -4.07 8.36
N HIS A 159 10.75 -3.60 9.60
CA HIS A 159 11.17 -4.37 10.76
C HIS A 159 10.35 -5.66 10.88
N MET A 160 10.98 -6.75 11.34
CA MET A 160 10.40 -8.10 11.44
C MET A 160 9.05 -8.13 12.20
N ALA A 161 8.84 -7.22 13.15
CA ALA A 161 7.57 -7.08 13.88
C ALA A 161 6.34 -6.84 12.98
N PHE A 162 6.54 -6.33 11.76
CA PHE A 162 5.47 -6.05 10.78
C PHE A 162 5.38 -7.11 9.67
N SER A 163 6.11 -8.23 9.78
CA SER A 163 6.13 -9.30 8.76
C SER A 163 4.77 -9.92 8.45
N TRP A 164 3.82 -9.82 9.37
CA TRP A 164 2.44 -10.27 9.18
C TRP A 164 1.70 -9.50 8.07
N GLU A 165 2.12 -8.28 7.74
CA GLU A 165 1.49 -7.47 6.68
C GLU A 165 1.78 -7.98 5.27
N ARG A 166 2.86 -8.74 5.07
CA ARG A 166 3.24 -9.38 3.79
C ARG A 166 3.09 -8.45 2.58
N GLU A 167 3.59 -7.23 2.68
CA GLU A 167 3.30 -6.16 1.73
C GLU A 167 3.92 -6.41 0.35
N PHE A 168 3.12 -6.12 -0.67
CA PHE A 168 3.54 -5.76 -2.02
C PHE A 168 3.26 -4.28 -2.21
N ARG A 169 4.29 -3.48 -2.50
CA ARG A 169 4.18 -2.02 -2.60
C ARG A 169 4.15 -1.60 -4.06
N LEU A 170 3.36 -0.58 -4.34
CA LEU A 170 3.51 0.30 -5.49
C LEU A 170 4.06 1.63 -5.00
N ALA A 171 5.02 2.20 -5.70
CA ALA A 171 5.67 3.45 -5.30
C ALA A 171 5.88 4.40 -6.47
N ILE A 172 5.69 5.68 -6.21
CA ILE A 172 6.04 6.79 -7.11
C ILE A 172 6.95 7.74 -6.33
N SER A 173 8.09 8.10 -6.92
CA SER A 173 8.95 9.15 -6.38
C SER A 173 8.63 10.47 -7.07
N LEU A 174 8.35 11.51 -6.29
CA LEU A 174 8.18 12.87 -6.81
C LEU A 174 9.47 13.71 -6.68
N ARG A 175 10.60 13.05 -6.40
CA ARG A 175 11.88 13.71 -6.19
C ARG A 175 12.31 14.51 -7.41
N SER A 176 12.25 13.88 -8.59
CA SER A 176 12.63 14.54 -9.84
C SER A 176 11.77 15.79 -10.08
N ALA A 177 10.44 15.67 -9.94
CA ALA A 177 9.55 16.81 -10.09
C ALA A 177 9.92 17.97 -9.16
N GLU A 178 10.21 17.69 -7.89
CA GLU A 178 10.63 18.74 -6.95
C GLU A 178 11.98 19.35 -7.31
N GLU A 179 12.97 18.55 -7.73
CA GLU A 179 14.28 19.04 -8.19
C GLU A 179 14.14 19.97 -9.42
N PHE A 180 13.11 19.77 -10.24
CA PHE A 180 12.74 20.66 -11.35
C PHE A 180 11.81 21.83 -10.94
N GLY A 181 11.60 22.06 -9.65
CA GLY A 181 10.82 23.19 -9.12
C GLY A 181 9.30 23.00 -9.15
N VAL A 182 8.81 21.78 -9.34
CA VAL A 182 7.38 21.47 -9.23
C VAL A 182 6.99 21.41 -7.76
N ALA A 183 5.98 22.20 -7.37
CA ALA A 183 5.37 22.07 -6.06
C ALA A 183 4.66 20.72 -5.93
N VAL A 184 5.14 19.88 -4.99
CA VAL A 184 4.63 18.53 -4.75
C VAL A 184 3.77 18.46 -3.48
N PRO A 185 2.71 17.63 -3.43
CA PRO A 185 1.91 17.44 -2.23
C PRO A 185 2.75 16.90 -1.06
N VAL A 186 2.50 17.43 0.14
CA VAL A 186 3.15 16.96 1.38
C VAL A 186 2.65 15.55 1.75
N ASP A 187 1.33 15.36 1.69
CA ASP A 187 0.66 14.10 1.91
C ASP A 187 0.66 13.24 0.64
N GLY A 188 -0.18 12.21 0.58
CA GLY A 188 -0.32 11.36 -0.59
C GLY A 188 -0.91 12.02 -1.83
N ILE A 189 -0.90 11.24 -2.91
CA ILE A 189 -1.44 11.58 -4.24
C ILE A 189 -2.51 10.57 -4.66
N LYS A 190 -3.42 10.98 -5.55
CA LYS A 190 -4.36 10.09 -6.22
C LYS A 190 -3.77 9.67 -7.58
N VAL A 191 -3.78 8.38 -7.87
CA VAL A 191 -3.22 7.80 -9.09
C VAL A 191 -4.30 6.99 -9.79
N ALA A 192 -4.58 7.31 -11.05
CA ALA A 192 -5.63 6.68 -11.83
C ALA A 192 -5.25 5.26 -12.30
N PHE A 193 -6.22 4.35 -12.23
CA PHE A 193 -6.15 2.99 -12.73
C PHE A 193 -7.43 2.65 -13.50
N ASP A 194 -7.32 1.79 -14.51
CA ASP A 194 -8.48 1.12 -15.06
C ASP A 194 -9.02 0.11 -14.03
N ILE A 195 -10.10 0.47 -13.36
CA ILE A 195 -10.69 -0.35 -12.28
C ILE A 195 -11.21 -1.69 -12.81
N ALA A 196 -11.71 -1.72 -14.05
CA ALA A 196 -12.19 -2.95 -14.67
C ALA A 196 -11.05 -3.92 -14.97
N GLN A 197 -9.82 -3.44 -15.19
CA GLN A 197 -8.64 -4.29 -15.28
C GLN A 197 -8.03 -4.60 -13.90
N LEU A 198 -8.04 -3.63 -12.99
CA LEU A 198 -7.44 -3.77 -11.67
C LEU A 198 -8.16 -4.83 -10.83
N VAL A 199 -9.48 -4.69 -10.67
CA VAL A 199 -10.24 -5.45 -9.67
C VAL A 199 -10.55 -6.84 -10.21
N GLU A 200 -10.00 -7.90 -9.64
CA GLU A 200 -10.38 -9.26 -10.02
C GLU A 200 -11.67 -9.69 -9.29
N ARG A 201 -11.73 -9.44 -7.98
CA ARG A 201 -12.84 -9.80 -7.10
C ARG A 201 -13.05 -8.72 -6.05
N ILE A 202 -14.29 -8.55 -5.62
CA ILE A 202 -14.74 -7.67 -4.54
C ILE A 202 -15.37 -8.56 -3.47
N PHE A 203 -14.94 -8.41 -2.23
CA PHE A 203 -15.47 -9.13 -1.08
C PHE A 203 -16.15 -8.15 -0.14
N ILE A 204 -17.40 -8.41 0.18
CA ILE A 204 -18.14 -7.63 1.17
C ILE A 204 -17.73 -8.09 2.56
N GLY A 205 -17.43 -7.13 3.43
CA GLY A 205 -17.09 -7.39 4.82
C GLY A 205 -18.19 -8.17 5.54
N PRO A 206 -17.84 -9.20 6.34
CA PRO A 206 -18.80 -10.02 7.09
C PRO A 206 -19.80 -9.25 7.96
N SER A 207 -19.40 -8.08 8.47
CA SER A 207 -20.27 -7.23 9.30
C SER A 207 -20.83 -6.03 8.54
N LEU A 208 -20.60 -5.93 7.22
CA LEU A 208 -21.18 -4.88 6.39
C LEU A 208 -22.63 -5.25 6.05
N THR A 209 -23.58 -4.48 6.57
CA THR A 209 -25.01 -4.76 6.41
C THR A 209 -25.80 -3.50 6.07
N GLY A 210 -27.09 -3.67 5.72
CA GLY A 210 -28.01 -2.55 5.54
C GLY A 210 -27.65 -1.64 4.36
N ALA A 211 -27.68 -0.32 4.61
CA ALA A 211 -27.49 0.70 3.58
C ALA A 211 -26.09 0.66 2.95
N ASP A 212 -25.05 0.42 3.75
CA ASP A 212 -23.67 0.45 3.25
C ASP A 212 -23.38 -0.72 2.30
N ALA A 213 -23.85 -1.93 2.63
CA ALA A 213 -23.73 -3.08 1.74
C ALA A 213 -24.46 -2.84 0.41
N LYS A 214 -25.66 -2.25 0.45
CA LYS A 214 -26.41 -1.88 -0.75
C LYS A 214 -25.66 -0.85 -1.59
N ALA A 215 -25.07 0.17 -0.97
CA ALA A 215 -24.30 1.20 -1.66
C ALA A 215 -23.07 0.60 -2.37
N VAL A 216 -22.36 -0.33 -1.71
CA VAL A 216 -21.22 -1.06 -2.31
C VAL A 216 -21.66 -1.86 -3.54
N CYS A 217 -22.75 -2.64 -3.45
CA CYS A 217 -23.26 -3.41 -4.57
C CYS A 217 -23.68 -2.51 -5.74
N GLN A 218 -24.40 -1.42 -5.45
CA GLN A 218 -24.86 -0.47 -6.47
C GLN A 218 -23.68 0.24 -7.17
N ALA A 219 -22.65 0.63 -6.41
CA ALA A 219 -21.45 1.22 -6.98
C ALA A 219 -20.68 0.22 -7.86
N ALA A 220 -20.58 -1.04 -7.43
CA ALA A 220 -19.98 -2.10 -8.22
C ALA A 220 -20.76 -2.35 -9.52
N GLU A 221 -22.09 -2.38 -9.46
CA GLU A 221 -22.96 -2.51 -10.64
C GLU A 221 -22.80 -1.33 -11.62
N ALA A 222 -22.83 -0.10 -11.13
CA ALA A 222 -22.61 1.10 -11.94
C ALA A 222 -21.22 1.12 -12.61
N SER A 223 -20.24 0.44 -12.02
CA SER A 223 -18.87 0.30 -12.56
C SER A 223 -18.70 -0.94 -13.46
N GLY A 224 -19.75 -1.72 -13.72
CA GLY A 224 -19.69 -2.95 -14.52
C GLY A 224 -19.01 -4.12 -13.80
N LEU A 225 -18.98 -4.11 -12.46
CA LEU A 225 -18.28 -5.10 -11.61
C LEU A 225 -19.24 -5.95 -10.76
N ALA A 226 -20.55 -5.90 -11.02
CA ALA A 226 -21.55 -6.64 -10.23
C ALA A 226 -21.21 -8.13 -10.10
N GLU A 227 -20.81 -8.79 -11.19
CA GLU A 227 -20.46 -10.22 -11.21
C GLU A 227 -19.16 -10.55 -10.44
N ARG A 228 -18.39 -9.53 -10.05
CA ARG A 228 -17.15 -9.69 -9.27
C ARG A 228 -17.38 -9.54 -7.78
N VAL A 229 -18.61 -9.30 -7.34
CA VAL A 229 -18.97 -9.19 -5.92
C VAL A 229 -19.20 -10.58 -5.34
N HIS A 230 -18.45 -10.90 -4.30
CA HIS A 230 -18.49 -12.18 -3.60
C HIS A 230 -18.77 -11.97 -2.11
N VAL A 231 -19.38 -12.99 -1.52
CA VAL A 231 -19.53 -13.11 -0.07
C VAL A 231 -18.18 -13.57 0.51
N SER A 232 -17.72 -12.88 1.57
CA SER A 232 -16.51 -13.28 2.29
C SER A 232 -16.60 -14.71 2.82
N SER A 233 -15.51 -15.48 2.74
CA SER A 233 -15.43 -16.83 3.31
C SER A 233 -15.57 -16.84 4.83
N MET A 234 -15.38 -15.69 5.46
CA MET A 234 -15.46 -15.51 6.90
C MET A 234 -16.90 -15.57 7.45
N LEU A 235 -17.91 -15.59 6.56
CA LEU A 235 -19.30 -15.89 6.91
C LEU A 235 -19.65 -17.39 6.87
N GLY A 236 -18.66 -18.26 6.64
CA GLY A 236 -18.85 -19.70 6.65
C GLY A 236 -19.36 -20.21 8.01
N THR A 237 -20.29 -21.16 7.99
CA THR A 237 -20.76 -21.83 9.22
C THR A 237 -19.79 -22.94 9.60
N PRO A 238 -19.14 -22.88 10.79
CA PRO A 238 -18.26 -23.94 11.22
C PRO A 238 -19.05 -25.23 11.49
N ARG A 239 -18.49 -26.37 11.10
CA ARG A 239 -19.01 -27.70 11.44
C ARG A 239 -18.01 -28.37 12.40
N TYR A 240 -18.51 -28.84 13.54
CA TYR A 240 -17.70 -29.44 14.62
C TYR A 240 -17.88 -30.95 14.73
N THR A 241 -18.53 -31.57 13.74
CA THR A 241 -18.93 -32.99 13.70
C THR A 241 -18.38 -33.66 12.46
#